data_AF-A0A9P6A3J8-F1
#
_entry.id   AF-A0A9P6A3J8-F1
#
_cell.length_a   1.000
_cell.length_b   1.000
_cell.length_c   1.000
_cell.angle_alpha   90.00
_cell.angle_beta   90.00
_cell.angle_gamma   90.00
#
_symmetry.space_group_name_H-M   'P 1'
#
loop_
_entity.id
_entity.type
_entity.pdbx_description
1 polymer ?
#
loop_
_entity_poly.entity_id
_entity_poly.type
_entity_poly.pdbx_seq_one_letter_code
_entity_poly.pdbx_strand_id
1 'polypeptide(L)'
;MLNNNTLMDALAAHHHEENLDFFTQDAQLQCVLHTIHLAVLKIMGGVFQLLEGIGAISASDSTCAISKMMQFSLRRRKNPQQISSSVNWVDMAFTILQRCKAWLQDVTASLYINLTSATSLILILDVKTQWSSTHQMLCHALMHKEILNEFIRKHHNHDLLQYDLTPTHWNAIEAIEKWLKNFHFASVQMSTTSHLMLSTTLAMFCGLQENLHTIISTIPTDTPTVLCDSLVSLHLELNPHIGYDAIEEDYKDNLDLLKDLQHSCIKLQQLFDCTYK
;
A
#
# COMPACT_ATOMS: atom_id res chain seq x y z
N MET A 1 2.48 5.47 -20.93
CA MET A 1 3.00 4.26 -20.25
C MET A 1 3.65 3.38 -21.31
N LEU A 2 4.97 3.22 -21.30
CA LEU A 2 5.55 2.06 -21.98
C LEU A 2 4.96 0.84 -21.28
N ASN A 3 4.21 0.04 -22.02
CA ASN A 3 3.77 -1.25 -21.53
C ASN A 3 5.05 -2.04 -21.22
N ASN A 4 5.09 -2.73 -20.08
CA ASN A 4 6.20 -3.61 -19.71
C ASN A 4 6.58 -4.55 -20.87
N ASN A 5 5.60 -4.96 -21.67
CA ASN A 5 5.82 -5.72 -22.89
C ASN A 5 6.73 -4.99 -23.88
N THR A 6 6.55 -3.68 -24.11
CA THR A 6 7.37 -2.91 -25.05
C THR A 6 8.84 -2.82 -24.62
N LEU A 7 9.10 -2.71 -23.31
CA LEU A 7 10.47 -2.76 -22.78
C LEU A 7 11.07 -4.17 -22.94
N MET A 8 10.31 -5.20 -22.58
CA MET A 8 10.76 -6.59 -22.71
C MET A 8 10.97 -7.01 -24.16
N ASP A 9 10.15 -6.54 -25.08
CA ASP A 9 10.30 -6.76 -26.53
C ASP A 9 11.56 -6.08 -27.06
N ALA A 10 11.87 -4.86 -26.57
CA ALA A 10 13.10 -4.14 -26.94
C ALA A 10 14.36 -4.81 -26.37
N LEU A 11 14.32 -5.27 -25.13
CA LEU A 11 15.42 -6.05 -24.52
C LEU A 11 15.63 -7.37 -25.25
N ALA A 12 14.56 -8.09 -25.57
CA ALA A 12 14.63 -9.33 -26.34
C ALA A 12 15.24 -9.10 -27.73
N ALA A 13 14.88 -8.02 -28.41
CA ALA A 13 15.47 -7.66 -29.69
C ALA A 13 16.99 -7.40 -29.56
N HIS A 14 17.41 -6.65 -28.54
CA HIS A 14 18.83 -6.37 -28.28
C HIS A 14 19.62 -7.64 -27.95
N HIS A 15 19.10 -8.51 -27.07
CA HIS A 15 19.77 -9.77 -26.73
C HIS A 15 19.85 -10.72 -27.95
N HIS A 16 18.84 -10.69 -28.83
CA HIS A 16 18.88 -11.46 -30.07
C HIS A 16 19.98 -10.99 -31.01
N GLU A 17 20.25 -9.69 -31.10
CA GLU A 17 21.37 -9.14 -31.89
C GLU A 17 22.74 -9.61 -31.36
N GLU A 18 22.85 -9.83 -30.05
CA GLU A 18 24.05 -10.32 -29.37
C GLU A 18 24.15 -11.86 -29.29
N ASN A 19 23.25 -12.62 -29.92
CA ASN A 19 23.16 -14.09 -29.81
C ASN A 19 23.00 -14.59 -28.35
N LEU A 20 22.31 -13.83 -27.51
CA LEU A 20 21.96 -14.23 -26.15
C LEU A 20 20.50 -14.72 -26.09
N ASP A 21 20.28 -15.87 -25.46
CA ASP A 21 18.93 -16.39 -25.24
C ASP A 21 18.22 -15.58 -24.16
N PHE A 22 17.20 -14.81 -24.54
CA PHE A 22 16.36 -14.02 -23.63
C PHE A 22 14.88 -14.40 -23.80
N PHE A 23 14.30 -15.03 -22.78
CA PHE A 23 12.90 -15.45 -22.79
C PHE A 23 12.00 -14.37 -22.17
N THR A 24 11.30 -13.60 -23.01
CA THR A 24 10.38 -12.53 -22.57
C THR A 24 9.28 -12.99 -21.62
N GLN A 25 8.91 -14.28 -21.66
CA GLN A 25 7.90 -14.88 -20.80
C GLN A 25 8.38 -15.05 -19.35
N ASP A 26 9.66 -15.38 -19.19
CA ASP A 26 10.30 -15.58 -17.89
C ASP A 26 10.86 -14.26 -17.34
N ALA A 27 11.21 -13.33 -18.23
CA ALA A 27 11.66 -11.99 -17.91
C ALA A 27 10.52 -10.98 -17.68
N GLN A 28 9.26 -11.43 -17.59
CA GLN A 28 8.17 -10.53 -17.20
C GLN A 28 8.39 -10.04 -15.77
N LEU A 29 9.14 -8.95 -15.62
CA LEU A 29 9.14 -8.15 -14.41
C LEU A 29 7.66 -7.88 -14.13
N GLN A 30 7.10 -8.44 -13.06
CA GLN A 30 5.84 -7.89 -12.57
C GLN A 30 6.09 -6.41 -12.44
N CYS A 31 5.26 -5.58 -13.10
CA CYS A 31 5.56 -4.16 -13.14
C CYS A 31 5.75 -3.72 -11.68
N VAL A 32 6.77 -2.94 -11.41
CA VAL A 32 7.19 -2.60 -10.05
C VAL A 32 6.02 -2.11 -9.19
N LEU A 33 5.12 -1.36 -9.82
CA LEU A 33 3.86 -0.92 -9.25
C LEU A 33 2.93 -2.07 -8.83
N HIS A 34 2.91 -3.19 -9.55
CA HIS A 34 2.21 -4.41 -9.17
C HIS A 34 2.85 -5.09 -7.96
N THR A 35 4.17 -5.21 -7.89
CA THR A 35 4.85 -5.75 -6.70
C THR A 35 4.53 -4.90 -5.48
N ILE A 36 4.69 -3.58 -5.59
CA ILE A 36 4.30 -2.58 -4.58
C ILE A 36 2.81 -2.71 -4.23
N HIS A 37 1.95 -2.97 -5.21
CA HIS A 37 0.53 -3.14 -4.95
C HIS A 37 0.24 -4.40 -4.13
N LEU A 38 0.74 -5.56 -4.56
CA LEU A 38 0.58 -6.83 -3.83
C LEU A 38 1.14 -6.73 -2.41
N ALA A 39 2.29 -6.09 -2.31
CA ALA A 39 2.95 -5.71 -1.09
C ALA A 39 2.00 -4.98 -0.11
N VAL A 40 1.40 -3.89 -0.56
CA VAL A 40 0.47 -3.10 0.27
C VAL A 40 -0.81 -3.88 0.60
N LEU A 41 -1.30 -4.73 -0.29
CA LEU A 41 -2.48 -5.57 0.01
C LEU A 41 -2.22 -6.52 1.18
N LYS A 42 -1.01 -7.04 1.33
CA LYS A 42 -0.63 -7.87 2.48
C LYS A 42 -0.60 -7.07 3.78
N ILE A 43 -0.02 -5.88 3.75
CA ILE A 43 -0.03 -4.96 4.91
C ILE A 43 -1.48 -4.68 5.33
N MET A 44 -2.32 -4.34 4.35
CA MET A 44 -3.74 -4.06 4.58
C MET A 44 -4.47 -5.25 5.20
N GLY A 45 -4.14 -6.49 4.80
CA GLY A 45 -4.66 -7.71 5.42
C GLY A 45 -4.28 -7.81 6.90
N GLY A 46 -3.01 -7.61 7.23
CA GLY A 46 -2.54 -7.57 8.62
C GLY A 46 -3.16 -6.43 9.43
N VAL A 47 -3.36 -5.26 8.80
CA VAL A 47 -4.03 -4.10 9.42
C VAL A 47 -5.48 -4.42 9.74
N PHE A 48 -6.23 -5.06 8.84
CA PHE A 48 -7.62 -5.44 9.13
C PHE A 48 -7.71 -6.43 10.28
N GLN A 49 -6.79 -7.38 10.37
CA GLN A 49 -6.74 -8.30 11.51
C GLN A 49 -6.37 -7.61 12.82
N LEU A 50 -5.47 -6.62 12.79
CA LEU A 50 -5.19 -5.78 13.95
C LEU A 50 -6.46 -5.02 14.39
N LEU A 51 -7.16 -4.39 13.44
CA LEU A 51 -8.40 -3.66 13.71
C LEU A 51 -9.50 -4.58 14.26
N GLU A 52 -9.56 -5.82 13.80
CA GLU A 52 -10.45 -6.85 14.33
C GLU A 52 -10.07 -7.23 15.77
N GLY A 53 -8.78 -7.43 16.04
CA GLY A 53 -8.27 -7.79 17.38
C GLY A 53 -8.52 -6.73 18.45
N ILE A 54 -8.52 -5.44 18.08
CA ILE A 54 -8.87 -4.32 18.97
C ILE A 54 -10.38 -4.04 19.04
N GLY A 55 -11.21 -4.82 18.32
CA GLY A 55 -12.66 -4.63 18.27
C GLY A 55 -13.13 -3.43 17.47
N ALA A 56 -12.25 -2.81 16.66
CA ALA A 56 -12.61 -1.67 15.81
C ALA A 56 -13.43 -2.08 14.58
N ILE A 57 -13.31 -3.34 14.12
CA ILE A 57 -14.13 -3.92 13.05
C ILE A 57 -14.58 -5.34 13.40
N SER A 58 -15.68 -5.79 12.80
CA SER A 58 -16.12 -7.18 12.95
C SER A 58 -15.28 -8.14 12.09
N ALA A 59 -15.19 -9.40 12.51
CA ALA A 59 -14.55 -10.47 11.73
C ALA A 59 -15.17 -10.64 10.34
N SER A 60 -16.49 -10.44 10.22
CA SER A 60 -17.19 -10.48 8.93
C SER A 60 -16.79 -9.33 8.01
N ASP A 61 -16.59 -8.13 8.55
CA ASP A 61 -16.17 -6.96 7.77
C ASP A 61 -14.71 -7.10 7.31
N SER A 62 -13.83 -7.54 8.21
CA SER A 62 -12.42 -7.88 7.94
C SER A 62 -12.31 -8.91 6.81
N THR A 63 -13.01 -10.04 6.92
CA THR A 63 -13.01 -11.11 5.91
C THR A 63 -13.57 -10.63 4.57
N CYS A 64 -14.66 -9.85 4.58
CA CYS A 64 -15.26 -9.28 3.37
C CYS A 64 -14.29 -8.33 2.65
N ALA A 65 -13.60 -7.46 3.41
CA ALA A 65 -12.61 -6.54 2.87
C ALA A 65 -11.43 -7.28 2.23
N ILE A 66 -10.83 -8.23 2.95
CA ILE A 66 -9.69 -9.03 2.47
C ILE A 66 -10.08 -9.82 1.21
N SER A 67 -11.23 -10.50 1.22
CA SER A 67 -11.70 -11.29 0.08
C SER A 67 -11.90 -10.42 -1.17
N LYS A 68 -12.47 -9.21 -1.02
CA LYS A 68 -12.63 -8.28 -2.15
C LYS A 68 -11.28 -7.82 -2.69
N MET A 69 -10.35 -7.44 -1.81
CA MET A 69 -9.00 -7.05 -2.21
C MET A 69 -8.29 -8.14 -3.01
N MET A 70 -8.38 -9.40 -2.56
CA MET A 70 -7.84 -10.57 -3.26
C MET A 70 -8.52 -10.83 -4.61
N GLN A 71 -9.84 -10.75 -4.68
CA GLN A 71 -10.60 -10.96 -5.93
C GLN A 71 -10.28 -9.92 -7.00
N PHE A 72 -10.06 -8.66 -6.62
CA PHE A 72 -9.69 -7.61 -7.58
C PHE A 72 -8.29 -7.83 -8.18
N SER A 73 -7.35 -8.35 -7.39
CA SER A 73 -6.01 -8.74 -7.86
C SER A 73 -6.07 -9.90 -8.86
N LEU A 74 -6.92 -10.90 -8.60
CA LEU A 74 -7.07 -12.08 -9.46
C LEU A 74 -7.85 -11.79 -10.76
N ARG A 75 -8.76 -10.80 -10.77
CA ARG A 75 -9.56 -10.42 -11.95
C ARG A 75 -8.74 -9.83 -13.11
N ARG A 76 -7.44 -9.54 -12.94
CA ARG A 76 -6.54 -9.21 -14.06
C ARG A 76 -6.25 -10.39 -14.99
N ARG A 77 -6.66 -11.64 -14.67
CA ARG A 77 -6.32 -12.85 -15.45
C ARG A 77 -7.47 -13.58 -16.16
N LYS A 78 -8.75 -13.21 -16.03
CA LYS A 78 -9.86 -13.96 -16.69
C LYS A 78 -10.97 -13.09 -17.30
N ASN A 79 -11.49 -13.60 -18.43
CA ASN A 79 -12.49 -13.01 -19.33
C ASN A 79 -13.78 -12.51 -18.62
N PRO A 80 -14.37 -11.37 -19.04
CA PRO A 80 -15.43 -10.67 -18.31
C PRO A 80 -16.86 -11.12 -18.70
N GLN A 81 -17.17 -12.41 -18.66
CA GLN A 81 -18.54 -12.90 -18.90
C GLN A 81 -18.96 -13.95 -17.88
N GLN A 82 -19.34 -13.48 -16.68
CA GLN A 82 -20.41 -14.09 -15.87
C GLN A 82 -20.66 -13.21 -14.64
N ILE A 83 -21.79 -12.50 -14.64
CA ILE A 83 -22.32 -11.81 -13.45
C ILE A 83 -23.51 -12.64 -13.00
N SER A 84 -23.32 -13.42 -11.95
CA SER A 84 -24.41 -14.03 -11.18
C SER A 84 -24.85 -13.07 -10.09
N SER A 85 -26.16 -12.96 -9.93
CA SER A 85 -26.88 -12.17 -8.94
C SER A 85 -26.38 -12.35 -7.51
N SER A 86 -26.12 -11.26 -6.79
CA SER A 86 -26.72 -10.97 -5.46
C SER A 86 -25.99 -9.85 -4.71
N VAL A 87 -26.75 -9.30 -3.75
CA VAL A 87 -26.41 -8.37 -2.67
C VAL A 87 -26.56 -6.88 -3.01
N ASN A 88 -27.30 -6.23 -2.13
CA ASN A 88 -27.89 -4.91 -2.17
C ASN A 88 -26.85 -3.78 -1.96
N TRP A 89 -25.73 -3.86 -2.68
CA TRP A 89 -24.63 -2.88 -2.58
C TRP A 89 -25.05 -1.51 -3.11
N VAL A 90 -26.04 -1.44 -4.00
CA VAL A 90 -26.63 -0.17 -4.43
C VAL A 90 -27.27 0.52 -3.24
N ASP A 91 -28.04 -0.19 -2.40
CA ASP A 91 -28.68 0.39 -1.23
C ASP A 91 -27.70 0.72 -0.10
N MET A 92 -26.67 -0.11 0.12
CA MET A 92 -25.63 0.17 1.12
C MET A 92 -24.72 1.34 0.70
N ALA A 93 -24.28 1.36 -0.56
CA ALA A 93 -23.51 2.48 -1.11
C ALA A 93 -24.35 3.75 -1.15
N PHE A 94 -25.65 3.66 -1.48
CA PHE A 94 -26.58 4.79 -1.44
C PHE A 94 -26.80 5.28 -0.01
N THR A 95 -26.91 4.39 0.98
CA THR A 95 -27.05 4.76 2.40
C THR A 95 -25.77 5.40 2.95
N ILE A 96 -24.60 4.88 2.59
CA ILE A 96 -23.31 5.49 2.94
C ILE A 96 -23.13 6.83 2.21
N LEU A 97 -23.49 6.94 0.93
CA LEU A 97 -23.48 8.20 0.18
C LEU A 97 -24.44 9.25 0.76
N GLN A 98 -25.64 8.85 1.17
CA GLN A 98 -26.61 9.74 1.81
C GLN A 98 -26.14 10.17 3.20
N ARG A 99 -25.56 9.27 3.99
CA ARG A 99 -24.95 9.59 5.30
C ARG A 99 -23.70 10.45 5.13
N CYS A 100 -22.87 10.21 4.12
CA CYS A 100 -21.76 11.07 3.75
C CYS A 100 -22.22 12.43 3.27
N LYS A 101 -23.39 12.55 2.60
CA LYS A 101 -23.96 13.82 2.16
C LYS A 101 -24.54 14.62 3.32
N ALA A 102 -25.25 13.97 4.24
CA ALA A 102 -25.71 14.58 5.49
C ALA A 102 -24.53 14.99 6.38
N TRP A 103 -23.52 14.13 6.49
CA TRP A 103 -22.24 14.44 7.13
C TRP A 103 -21.54 15.61 6.45
N LEU A 104 -21.45 15.64 5.11
CA LEU A 104 -20.86 16.77 4.38
C LEU A 104 -21.64 18.04 4.67
N GLN A 105 -22.97 17.99 4.75
CA GLN A 105 -23.82 19.14 5.05
C GLN A 105 -23.61 19.64 6.49
N ASP A 106 -23.58 18.75 7.48
CA ASP A 106 -23.34 19.10 8.89
C ASP A 106 -21.90 19.58 9.12
N VAL A 107 -20.92 18.94 8.49
CA VAL A 107 -19.50 19.33 8.52
C VAL A 107 -19.29 20.64 7.78
N THR A 108 -19.91 20.84 6.62
CA THR A 108 -19.84 22.13 5.89
C THR A 108 -20.53 23.23 6.70
N ALA A 109 -21.68 22.96 7.32
CA ALA A 109 -22.37 23.92 8.18
C ALA A 109 -21.55 24.26 9.45
N SER A 110 -20.82 23.28 9.99
CA SER A 110 -19.93 23.47 11.15
C SER A 110 -18.60 24.13 10.79
N LEU A 111 -18.05 23.86 9.60
CA LEU A 111 -16.83 24.47 9.07
C LEU A 111 -17.04 25.88 8.52
N TYR A 112 -18.26 26.23 8.09
CA TYR A 112 -18.59 27.59 7.59
C TYR A 112 -18.36 28.69 8.63
N ILE A 113 -18.26 28.32 9.92
CA ILE A 113 -17.95 29.26 11.00
C ILE A 113 -16.44 29.54 11.11
N ASN A 114 -15.55 28.69 10.56
CA ASN A 114 -14.11 28.79 10.81
C ASN A 114 -13.15 28.67 9.60
N LEU A 115 -13.56 28.26 8.39
CA LEU A 115 -12.62 28.13 7.26
C LEU A 115 -13.06 28.88 6.00
N THR A 116 -12.61 30.13 5.87
CA THR A 116 -12.61 30.91 4.61
C THR A 116 -11.48 30.51 3.64
N SER A 117 -10.76 29.40 3.87
CA SER A 117 -9.62 29.00 3.02
C SER A 117 -9.39 27.49 2.88
N ALA A 118 -10.40 26.64 3.06
CA ALA A 118 -10.29 25.23 2.67
C ALA A 118 -10.49 25.11 1.16
N THR A 119 -9.41 24.82 0.44
CA THR A 119 -9.46 24.30 -0.93
C THR A 119 -10.41 23.11 -0.97
N SER A 120 -11.39 23.17 -1.87
CA SER A 120 -12.33 22.08 -2.14
C SER A 120 -11.56 20.78 -2.40
N LEU A 121 -11.49 19.92 -1.38
CA LEU A 121 -10.89 18.59 -1.48
C LEU A 121 -11.88 17.71 -2.25
N ILE A 122 -11.80 17.79 -3.57
CA ILE A 122 -12.47 16.85 -4.47
C ILE A 122 -12.02 15.45 -4.05
N LEU A 123 -12.98 14.59 -3.69
CA LEU A 123 -12.76 13.15 -3.57
C LEU A 123 -12.12 12.66 -4.86
N ILE A 124 -10.82 12.41 -4.81
CA ILE A 124 -10.08 11.88 -5.95
C ILE A 124 -10.66 10.49 -6.20
N LEU A 125 -11.48 10.37 -7.25
CA LEU A 125 -11.84 9.09 -7.86
C LEU A 125 -10.56 8.53 -8.49
N ASP A 126 -9.66 8.02 -7.66
CA ASP A 126 -8.38 7.50 -8.12
C ASP A 126 -8.52 6.05 -8.60
N VAL A 127 -7.59 5.68 -9.47
CA VAL A 127 -7.51 4.43 -10.23
C VAL A 127 -7.62 3.19 -9.32
N LYS A 128 -8.03 2.04 -9.90
CA LYS A 128 -8.30 0.69 -9.31
C LYS A 128 -7.37 0.15 -8.18
N THR A 129 -6.32 0.84 -7.77
CA THR A 129 -5.44 0.50 -6.65
C THR A 129 -5.94 1.10 -5.34
N GLN A 130 -6.86 0.36 -4.70
CA GLN A 130 -7.63 0.74 -3.49
C GLN A 130 -6.81 1.26 -2.29
N TRP A 131 -5.50 1.01 -2.24
CA TRP A 131 -4.69 1.40 -1.09
C TRP A 131 -4.28 2.88 -1.10
N SER A 132 -4.18 3.53 -2.27
CA SER A 132 -3.93 4.98 -2.35
C SER A 132 -5.13 5.76 -1.77
N SER A 133 -6.35 5.31 -2.07
CA SER A 133 -7.57 5.84 -1.45
C SER A 133 -7.62 5.55 0.05
N THR A 134 -7.13 4.39 0.51
CA THR A 134 -7.04 4.11 1.95
C THR A 134 -6.09 5.08 2.63
N HIS A 135 -4.89 5.29 2.09
CA HIS A 135 -3.94 6.29 2.62
C HIS A 135 -4.56 7.69 2.68
N GLN A 136 -5.19 8.14 1.60
CA GLN A 136 -5.87 9.44 1.56
C GLN A 136 -7.00 9.55 2.59
N MET A 137 -7.80 8.48 2.74
CA MET A 137 -8.87 8.41 3.73
C MET A 137 -8.32 8.50 5.16
N LEU A 138 -7.24 7.79 5.47
CA LEU A 138 -6.60 7.86 6.78
C LEU A 138 -6.00 9.25 7.05
N CYS A 139 -5.32 9.83 6.05
CA CYS A 139 -4.78 11.19 6.13
C CYS A 139 -5.91 12.21 6.41
N HIS A 140 -7.03 12.10 5.70
CA HIS A 140 -8.20 12.95 5.94
C HIS A 140 -8.82 12.72 7.33
N ALA A 141 -8.92 11.46 7.78
CA ALA A 141 -9.43 11.13 9.10
C ALA A 141 -8.57 11.75 10.20
N LEU A 142 -7.24 11.68 10.07
CA LEU A 142 -6.29 12.30 11.00
C LEU A 142 -6.40 13.84 10.99
N MET A 143 -6.50 14.45 9.82
CA MET A 143 -6.67 15.90 9.67
C MET A 143 -7.94 16.41 10.38
N HIS A 144 -9.01 15.61 10.39
CA HIS A 144 -10.30 15.95 10.98
C HIS A 144 -10.57 15.23 12.31
N LYS A 145 -9.54 14.65 12.95
CA LYS A 145 -9.66 13.82 14.16
C LYS A 145 -10.52 14.46 15.25
N GLU A 146 -10.26 15.74 15.58
CA GLU A 146 -10.99 16.43 16.64
C GLU A 146 -12.47 16.68 16.27
N ILE A 147 -12.74 17.00 15.01
CA ILE A 147 -14.10 17.21 14.50
C ILE A 147 -14.88 15.90 14.51
N LEU A 148 -14.25 14.80 14.10
CA LEU A 148 -14.85 13.46 14.12
C LEU A 148 -15.17 13.02 15.54
N ASN A 149 -14.23 13.19 16.48
CA ASN A 149 -14.45 12.86 17.88
C ASN A 149 -15.56 13.71 18.50
N GLU A 150 -15.58 15.02 18.23
CA GLU A 150 -16.63 15.91 18.73
C GLU A 150 -18.00 15.56 18.13
N PHE A 151 -18.05 15.23 16.84
CA PHE A 151 -19.28 14.81 16.17
C PHE A 151 -19.87 13.54 16.81
N ILE A 152 -19.04 12.53 17.05
CA ILE A 152 -19.46 11.28 17.69
C ILE A 152 -19.97 11.53 19.13
N ARG A 153 -19.31 12.42 19.89
CA ARG A 153 -19.74 12.77 21.25
C ARG A 153 -21.03 13.58 21.29
N LYS A 154 -21.15 14.58 20.41
CA LYS A 154 -22.25 15.57 20.41
C LYS A 154 -23.54 14.99 19.88
N HIS A 155 -23.47 14.20 18.81
CA HIS A 155 -24.63 13.49 18.32
C HIS A 155 -24.79 12.24 19.18
N HIS A 156 -25.68 12.26 20.17
CA HIS A 156 -26.14 11.10 20.94
C HIS A 156 -26.85 10.03 20.07
N ASN A 157 -26.42 9.86 18.83
CA ASN A 157 -26.75 8.71 18.00
C ASN A 157 -26.03 7.51 18.61
N HIS A 158 -26.77 6.73 19.40
CA HIS A 158 -26.28 5.48 19.97
C HIS A 158 -25.66 4.56 18.91
N ASP A 159 -26.11 4.65 17.67
CA ASP A 159 -25.59 3.90 16.52
C ASP A 159 -24.14 4.27 16.12
N LEU A 160 -23.67 5.46 16.49
CA LEU A 160 -22.32 5.93 16.16
C LEU A 160 -21.32 5.75 17.30
N LEU A 161 -21.80 5.55 18.53
CA LEU A 161 -20.94 5.34 19.70
C LEU A 161 -20.05 4.10 19.56
N GLN A 162 -20.50 3.09 18.80
CA GLN A 162 -19.69 1.90 18.49
C GLN A 162 -18.45 2.22 17.63
N TYR A 163 -18.42 3.38 16.97
CA TYR A 163 -17.29 3.83 16.16
C TYR A 163 -16.43 4.86 16.88
N ASP A 164 -16.63 5.07 18.20
CA ASP A 164 -15.79 5.98 18.97
C ASP A 164 -14.35 5.44 19.02
N LEU A 165 -13.42 6.26 18.54
CA LEU A 165 -12.02 5.88 18.40
C LEU A 165 -11.25 6.35 19.63
N THR A 166 -10.74 5.39 20.39
CA THR A 166 -9.87 5.66 21.54
C THR A 166 -8.55 6.32 21.08
N PRO A 167 -7.82 7.00 21.97
CA PRO A 167 -6.49 7.52 21.65
C PRO A 167 -5.55 6.46 21.07
N THR A 168 -5.64 5.23 21.57
CA THR A 168 -4.88 4.07 21.07
C THR A 168 -5.24 3.76 19.62
N HIS A 169 -6.53 3.80 19.25
CA HIS A 169 -6.97 3.58 17.87
C HIS A 169 -6.42 4.66 16.92
N TRP A 170 -6.44 5.93 17.36
CA TRP A 170 -5.87 7.02 16.56
C TRP A 170 -4.37 6.89 16.35
N ASN A 171 -3.62 6.47 17.37
CA ASN A 171 -2.18 6.24 17.25
C ASN A 171 -1.88 5.09 16.27
N ALA A 172 -2.71 4.03 16.27
CA ALA A 172 -2.60 2.95 15.29
C ALA A 172 -2.88 3.46 13.87
N ILE A 173 -3.93 4.27 13.67
CA ILE A 173 -4.25 4.89 12.38
C ILE A 173 -3.09 5.77 11.88
N GLU A 174 -2.50 6.58 12.76
CA GLU A 174 -1.34 7.41 12.43
C GLU A 174 -0.11 6.59 12.03
N ALA A 175 0.16 5.49 12.74
CA ALA A 175 1.22 4.57 12.37
C ALA A 175 0.98 3.97 10.97
N ILE A 176 -0.24 3.50 10.69
CA ILE A 176 -0.61 2.92 9.40
C ILE A 176 -0.52 3.95 8.27
N GLU A 177 -1.01 5.19 8.49
CA GLU A 177 -0.88 6.27 7.52
C GLU A 177 0.59 6.51 7.18
N LYS A 178 1.45 6.60 8.20
CA LYS A 178 2.88 6.82 8.02
C LYS A 178 3.55 5.71 7.23
N TRP A 179 3.12 4.46 7.42
CA TRP A 179 3.60 3.32 6.65
C TRP A 179 3.17 3.43 5.18
N LEU A 180 1.88 3.68 4.94
CA LEU A 180 1.30 3.77 3.59
C LEU A 180 1.81 4.99 2.81
N LYS A 181 2.21 6.07 3.49
CA LYS A 181 2.70 7.31 2.89
C LYS A 181 3.86 7.10 1.94
N ASN A 182 4.81 6.23 2.29
CA ASN A 182 6.00 5.99 1.44
C ASN A 182 5.62 5.23 0.17
N PHE A 183 4.72 4.25 0.29
CA PHE A 183 4.17 3.55 -0.87
C PHE A 183 3.38 4.50 -1.77
N HIS A 184 2.59 5.39 -1.18
CA HIS A 184 1.81 6.39 -1.91
C HIS A 184 2.73 7.33 -2.68
N PHE A 185 3.74 7.88 -2.00
CA PHE A 185 4.73 8.73 -2.63
C PHE A 185 5.46 8.04 -3.79
N ALA A 186 5.96 6.81 -3.56
CA ALA A 186 6.62 6.04 -4.61
C ALA A 186 5.69 5.85 -5.82
N SER A 187 4.44 5.44 -5.59
CA SER A 187 3.48 5.20 -6.67
C SER A 187 3.09 6.45 -7.44
N VAL A 188 2.93 7.59 -6.74
CA VAL A 188 2.70 8.89 -7.38
C VAL A 188 3.90 9.26 -8.25
N GLN A 189 5.11 9.21 -7.71
CA GLN A 189 6.34 9.54 -8.44
C GLN A 189 6.49 8.67 -9.70
N MET A 190 6.31 7.35 -9.55
CA MET A 190 6.34 6.41 -10.67
C MET A 190 5.24 6.71 -11.71
N SER A 191 4.06 7.12 -11.27
CA SER A 191 2.94 7.39 -12.19
C SER A 191 3.07 8.73 -12.91
N THR A 192 3.73 9.72 -12.31
CA THR A 192 3.92 11.05 -12.89
C THR A 192 5.06 11.12 -13.89
N THR A 193 6.06 10.26 -13.77
CA THR A 193 7.18 10.23 -14.72
C THR A 193 6.77 9.56 -16.03
N SER A 194 6.79 10.31 -17.13
CA SER A 194 6.57 9.75 -18.48
C SER A 194 7.68 8.78 -18.91
N HIS A 195 8.88 8.96 -18.36
CA HIS A 195 10.06 8.14 -18.60
C HIS A 195 10.64 7.69 -17.26
N LEU A 196 10.16 6.55 -16.73
CA LEU A 196 10.79 5.91 -15.59
C LEU A 196 12.14 5.35 -16.03
N MET A 197 13.21 5.81 -15.38
CA MET A 197 14.51 5.18 -15.51
C MET A 197 14.61 4.00 -14.54
N LEU A 198 15.34 2.96 -14.95
CA LEU A 198 15.61 1.79 -14.12
C LEU A 198 16.28 2.20 -12.80
N SER A 199 17.23 3.13 -12.84
CA SER A 199 17.91 3.67 -11.66
C SER A 199 16.96 4.31 -10.66
N THR A 200 16.02 5.15 -11.12
CA THR A 200 15.01 5.78 -10.27
C THR A 200 14.06 4.74 -9.66
N THR A 201 13.69 3.73 -10.46
CA THR A 201 12.83 2.63 -10.00
C THR A 201 13.50 1.83 -8.89
N LEU A 202 14.77 1.46 -9.08
CA LEU A 202 15.57 0.73 -8.11
C LEU A 202 15.76 1.54 -6.82
N ALA A 203 16.07 2.83 -6.94
CA ALA A 203 16.20 3.72 -5.78
C ALA A 203 14.90 3.79 -4.96
N MET A 204 13.73 3.84 -5.62
CA MET A 204 12.44 3.81 -4.92
C MET A 204 12.21 2.49 -4.18
N PHE A 205 12.58 1.35 -4.76
CA PHE A 205 12.51 0.07 -4.06
C PHE A 205 13.40 0.02 -2.82
N CYS A 206 14.67 0.37 -2.97
CA CYS A 206 15.61 0.38 -1.84
C CYS A 206 15.06 1.27 -0.71
N GLY A 207 14.56 2.46 -1.05
CA GLY A 207 13.92 3.36 -0.08
C GLY A 207 12.69 2.76 0.60
N LEU A 208 11.84 2.02 -0.14
CA LEU A 208 10.69 1.31 0.45
C LEU A 208 11.14 0.17 1.37
N GLN A 209 12.19 -0.56 1.01
CA GLN A 209 12.73 -1.65 1.84
C GLN A 209 13.34 -1.14 3.14
N GLU A 210 14.16 -0.09 3.08
CA GLU A 210 14.74 0.57 4.25
C GLU A 210 13.64 1.12 5.17
N ASN A 211 12.59 1.67 4.57
CA ASN A 211 11.44 2.14 5.32
C ASN A 211 10.73 0.99 6.04
N LEU A 212 10.49 -0.13 5.36
CA LEU A 212 9.90 -1.32 5.96
C LEU A 212 10.78 -1.91 7.06
N HIS A 213 12.08 -1.96 6.86
CA HIS A 213 13.02 -2.38 7.90
C HIS A 213 12.90 -1.49 9.15
N THR A 214 12.83 -0.17 8.95
CA THR A 214 12.63 0.80 10.05
C THR A 214 11.27 0.63 10.74
N ILE A 215 10.22 0.32 9.97
CA ILE A 215 8.92 0.00 10.53
C ILE A 215 9.02 -1.26 11.38
N ILE A 216 9.53 -2.36 10.83
CA ILE A 216 9.66 -3.65 11.52
C ILE A 216 10.47 -3.51 12.82
N SER A 217 11.55 -2.73 12.83
CA SER A 217 12.37 -2.52 14.02
C SER A 217 11.75 -1.62 15.09
N THR A 218 10.71 -0.85 14.74
CA THR A 218 10.01 0.06 15.66
C THR A 218 8.64 -0.46 16.10
N ILE A 219 8.22 -1.62 15.59
CA ILE A 219 6.96 -2.24 15.96
C ILE A 219 7.00 -2.65 17.45
N PRO A 220 5.99 -2.25 18.25
CA PRO A 220 5.86 -2.70 19.63
C PRO A 220 5.77 -4.23 19.75
N THR A 221 6.37 -4.81 20.80
CA THR A 221 6.39 -6.27 21.01
C THR A 221 5.01 -6.90 21.29
N ASP A 222 4.01 -6.08 21.63
CA ASP A 222 2.61 -6.47 21.80
C ASP A 222 1.81 -6.46 20.49
N THR A 223 2.45 -6.12 19.37
CA THR A 223 1.81 -6.12 18.05
C THR A 223 1.42 -7.55 17.64
N PRO A 224 0.22 -7.76 17.06
CA PRO A 224 -0.20 -9.07 16.57
C PRO A 224 0.82 -9.67 15.61
N THR A 225 1.19 -10.94 15.86
CA THR A 225 2.20 -11.66 15.07
C THR A 225 1.88 -11.68 13.58
N VAL A 226 0.59 -11.72 13.21
CA VAL A 226 0.19 -11.74 11.80
C VAL A 226 0.57 -10.45 11.06
N LEU A 227 0.54 -9.30 11.74
CA LEU A 227 0.99 -8.04 11.14
C LEU A 227 2.52 -8.03 10.96
N CYS A 228 3.25 -8.50 11.97
CA CYS A 228 4.70 -8.67 11.90
C CYS A 228 5.09 -9.61 10.76
N ASP A 229 4.48 -10.80 10.68
CA ASP A 229 4.70 -11.78 9.62
C ASP A 229 4.38 -11.22 8.23
N SER A 230 3.30 -10.42 8.12
CA SER A 230 2.93 -9.76 6.88
C SER A 230 3.97 -8.73 6.45
N LEU A 231 4.51 -7.94 7.38
CA LEU A 231 5.56 -6.95 7.11
C LEU A 231 6.93 -7.59 6.83
N VAL A 232 7.25 -8.70 7.48
CA VAL A 232 8.47 -9.48 7.20
C VAL A 232 8.38 -10.15 5.83
N SER A 233 7.27 -10.83 5.54
CA SER A 233 7.02 -11.43 4.23
C SER A 233 7.11 -10.38 3.12
N LEU A 234 6.57 -9.19 3.37
CA LEU A 234 6.64 -8.06 2.47
C LEU A 234 8.07 -7.59 2.24
N HIS A 235 8.83 -7.39 3.31
CA HIS A 235 10.22 -6.97 3.22
C HIS A 235 11.05 -7.97 2.40
N LEU A 236 10.80 -9.27 2.58
CA LEU A 236 11.43 -10.35 1.81
C LEU A 236 10.97 -10.35 0.33
N GLU A 237 9.70 -10.07 0.04
CA GLU A 237 9.21 -9.98 -1.36
C GLU A 237 9.72 -8.74 -2.10
N LEU A 238 9.95 -7.65 -1.37
CA LEU A 238 10.59 -6.47 -1.90
C LEU A 238 12.12 -6.62 -1.91
N ASN A 239 12.68 -7.65 -1.27
CA ASN A 239 14.09 -7.96 -1.32
C ASN A 239 14.44 -8.54 -2.70
N PRO A 240 15.20 -7.79 -3.52
CA PRO A 240 15.55 -8.22 -4.87
C PRO A 240 16.64 -9.28 -4.85
N HIS A 241 16.61 -10.26 -3.94
CA HIS A 241 17.46 -11.46 -4.07
C HIS A 241 17.18 -12.20 -5.39
N ILE A 242 16.07 -11.89 -6.09
CA ILE A 242 15.81 -12.33 -7.47
C ILE A 242 16.68 -11.60 -8.51
N GLY A 243 17.42 -10.56 -8.13
CA GLY A 243 18.35 -9.82 -8.99
C GLY A 243 19.75 -9.64 -8.43
N TYR A 244 20.08 -10.16 -7.24
CA TYR A 244 21.45 -9.99 -6.72
C TYR A 244 22.47 -10.73 -7.57
N ASP A 245 22.15 -11.93 -8.04
CA ASP A 245 22.99 -12.70 -8.96
C ASP A 245 23.12 -12.01 -10.34
N ALA A 246 22.03 -11.38 -10.81
CA ALA A 246 22.02 -10.63 -12.08
C ALA A 246 22.75 -9.28 -11.99
N ILE A 247 22.63 -8.58 -10.86
CA ILE A 247 23.38 -7.35 -10.55
C ILE A 247 24.87 -7.71 -10.32
N GLU A 248 25.17 -8.83 -9.66
CA GLU A 248 26.54 -9.31 -9.49
C GLU A 248 27.19 -9.66 -10.85
N GLU A 249 26.41 -10.20 -11.80
CA GLU A 249 26.84 -10.38 -13.19
C GLU A 249 27.06 -9.04 -13.93
N ASP A 250 26.12 -8.10 -13.85
CA ASP A 250 26.19 -6.79 -14.52
C ASP A 250 27.31 -5.89 -13.98
N TYR A 251 27.67 -6.04 -12.69
CA TYR A 251 28.71 -5.26 -12.02
C TYR A 251 30.01 -6.04 -11.78
N LYS A 252 30.14 -7.26 -12.34
CA LYS A 252 31.36 -8.07 -12.31
C LYS A 252 32.61 -7.28 -12.72
N ASP A 253 32.46 -6.39 -13.70
CA ASP A 253 33.57 -5.59 -14.23
C ASP A 253 33.84 -4.31 -13.42
N ASN A 254 32.97 -3.96 -12.48
CA ASN A 254 33.13 -2.81 -11.59
C ASN A 254 33.24 -3.24 -10.12
N LEU A 255 34.45 -3.74 -9.79
CA LEU A 255 34.78 -4.37 -8.52
C LEU A 255 34.51 -3.49 -7.29
N ASP A 256 34.59 -2.18 -7.43
CA ASP A 256 34.40 -1.25 -6.31
C ASP A 256 32.91 -1.10 -5.96
N LEU A 257 32.04 -0.99 -6.98
CA LEU A 257 30.59 -0.92 -6.76
C LEU A 257 30.04 -2.23 -6.18
N LEU A 258 30.58 -3.36 -6.63
CA LEU A 258 30.20 -4.69 -6.15
C LEU A 258 30.55 -4.88 -4.66
N LYS A 259 31.72 -4.39 -4.23
CA LYS A 259 32.15 -4.43 -2.82
C LYS A 259 31.25 -3.60 -1.92
N ASP A 260 30.86 -2.40 -2.36
CA ASP A 260 29.97 -1.53 -1.59
C ASP A 260 28.56 -2.12 -1.45
N LEU A 261 28.09 -2.81 -2.50
CA LEU A 261 26.83 -3.53 -2.49
C LEU A 261 26.87 -4.73 -1.52
N GLN A 262 27.87 -5.62 -1.67
CA GLN A 262 28.05 -6.80 -0.82
C GLN A 262 28.23 -6.41 0.66
N HIS A 263 28.96 -5.33 0.94
CA HIS A 263 29.12 -4.81 2.30
C HIS A 263 27.78 -4.34 2.89
N SER A 264 26.94 -3.68 2.09
CA SER A 264 25.60 -3.27 2.51
C SER A 264 24.69 -4.48 2.79
N CYS A 265 24.79 -5.54 1.98
CA CYS A 265 24.04 -6.79 2.19
C CYS A 265 24.47 -7.54 3.47
N ILE A 266 25.78 -7.74 3.68
CA ILE A 266 26.30 -8.38 4.89
C ILE A 266 25.88 -7.62 6.14
N LYS A 267 25.91 -6.28 6.09
CA LYS A 267 25.51 -5.43 7.20
C LYS A 267 24.02 -5.53 7.52
N LEU A 268 23.17 -5.62 6.50
CA LEU A 268 21.74 -5.88 6.66
C LEU A 268 21.49 -7.27 7.29
N GLN A 269 22.18 -8.30 6.80
CA GLN A 269 22.01 -9.66 7.31
C GLN A 269 22.47 -9.83 8.77
N GLN A 270 23.58 -9.19 9.13
CA GLN A 270 24.05 -9.14 10.52
C GLN A 270 23.07 -8.42 11.45
N LEU A 271 22.40 -7.36 10.97
CA LEU A 271 21.35 -6.69 11.73
C LEU A 271 20.14 -7.62 11.96
N PHE A 272 19.74 -8.40 10.94
CA PHE A 272 18.66 -9.39 11.09
C PHE A 272 19.00 -10.51 12.08
N ASP A 273 20.19 -11.10 12.00
CA ASP A 273 20.62 -12.19 12.87
C ASP A 273 20.79 -11.76 14.34
N CYS A 274 20.98 -10.46 14.60
CA CYS A 274 21.06 -9.90 15.96
C CYS A 274 19.70 -9.54 16.56
N THR A 275 18.66 -9.36 15.73
CA THR A 275 17.34 -8.89 16.20
C THR A 275 16.39 -10.06 16.56
N TYR A 276 16.73 -11.30 16.17
CA TYR A 276 15.91 -12.50 16.37
C TYR A 276 16.58 -13.60 17.23
N LYS A 277 17.42 -13.22 18.20
CA LYS A 277 17.91 -14.12 19.26
C LYS A 277 17.43 -13.69 20.64
#